data_AF-A0A7S2XVF8-F1
#
_entry.id   AF-A0A7S2XVF8-F1
#
_cell.length_a   1.000
_cell.length_b   1.000
_cell.length_c   1.000
_cell.angle_alpha   90.00
_cell.angle_beta   90.00
_cell.angle_gamma   90.00
#
_symmetry.space_group_name_H-M   'P 1'
#
loop_
_entity.id
_entity.type
_entity.pdbx_description
1 polymer ?
#
loop_
_entity_poly.entity_id
_entity_poly.type
_entity_poly.pdbx_seq_one_letter_code
_entity_poly.pdbx_strand_id
1 'polypeptide(L)'
;MIYRNIFVFFAILASTLAFQAPTLGVAGKTSLARGASLYMSSTEVETSKAFPKMPASVKPGVVTGKALKDLLDNARDNGYAIPGVNIVGTNSINACMEAAAKYGGPIMVTFSKGGGQFIAGKAANNDNDAASIAGCVAGAKHVREVAKLYNVPVVLHTDHCQKAWLPWMDGLLAANKEYFEQHGEPLFSSH
;
A
#
# COMPACT_ATOMS: atom_id res chain seq x y z
N MET A 1 47.63 -12.63 -55.40
CA MET A 1 46.73 -13.79 -55.61
C MET A 1 45.56 -13.68 -54.62
N ILE A 2 44.40 -13.24 -55.14
CA ILE A 2 43.01 -13.60 -54.75
C ILE A 2 42.55 -13.21 -53.32
N TYR A 3 41.95 -12.03 -53.09
CA TYR A 3 40.50 -11.67 -53.11
C TYR A 3 39.61 -12.53 -52.16
N ARG A 4 39.05 -11.96 -51.06
CA ARG A 4 37.75 -11.26 -50.92
C ARG A 4 36.51 -12.19 -50.90
N ASN A 5 35.61 -11.91 -49.94
CA ASN A 5 34.17 -12.18 -49.91
C ASN A 5 33.68 -13.61 -49.60
N ILE A 6 33.06 -13.79 -48.43
CA ILE A 6 31.92 -14.70 -48.27
C ILE A 6 30.76 -13.88 -47.66
N PHE A 7 30.08 -13.15 -48.54
CA PHE A 7 28.70 -12.73 -48.39
C PHE A 7 27.86 -13.92 -48.89
N VAL A 8 27.23 -14.67 -47.99
CA VAL A 8 26.25 -15.69 -48.40
C VAL A 8 24.88 -15.03 -48.40
N PHE A 9 24.43 -14.72 -49.61
CA PHE A 9 23.04 -14.55 -49.99
C PHE A 9 22.26 -15.82 -49.63
N PHE A 10 21.15 -15.69 -48.89
CA PHE A 10 20.07 -16.66 -48.96
C PHE A 10 18.76 -15.90 -49.20
N ALA A 11 18.27 -16.02 -50.43
CA ALA A 11 17.00 -15.50 -50.88
C ALA A 11 15.91 -16.59 -50.75
N ILE A 12 14.76 -16.19 -50.20
CA ILE A 12 13.40 -16.58 -50.57
C ILE A 12 13.03 -18.08 -50.50
N LEU A 13 12.17 -18.43 -49.54
CA LEU A 13 10.92 -19.13 -49.84
C LEU A 13 9.89 -18.91 -48.71
N ALA A 14 8.93 -18.02 -48.95
CA ALA A 14 7.73 -17.91 -48.13
C ALA A 14 6.73 -18.98 -48.60
N SER A 15 6.56 -20.05 -47.82
CA SER A 15 5.48 -21.03 -48.04
C SER A 15 4.34 -20.75 -47.07
N THR A 16 3.30 -20.12 -47.57
CA THR A 16 1.98 -19.99 -46.92
C THR A 16 1.33 -21.37 -46.82
N LEU A 17 1.31 -21.95 -45.62
CA LEU A 17 0.44 -23.08 -45.28
C LEU A 17 -0.77 -22.55 -44.52
N ALA A 18 -1.91 -22.50 -45.22
CA ALA A 18 -3.21 -22.19 -44.64
C ALA A 18 -3.62 -23.34 -43.71
N PHE A 19 -3.74 -23.06 -42.41
CA PHE A 19 -4.33 -23.98 -41.44
C PHE A 19 -5.80 -23.63 -41.25
N GLN A 20 -6.68 -24.45 -41.82
CA GLN A 20 -8.13 -24.30 -41.77
C GLN A 20 -8.66 -25.05 -40.55
N ALA A 21 -9.20 -24.34 -39.56
CA ALA A 21 -9.83 -24.94 -38.38
C ALA A 21 -11.28 -25.40 -38.70
N PRO A 22 -11.72 -26.59 -38.25
CA PRO A 22 -13.08 -27.05 -38.48
C PRO A 22 -14.05 -26.37 -37.50
N THR A 23 -15.10 -25.74 -38.05
CA THR A 23 -16.21 -25.20 -37.28
C THR A 23 -17.20 -26.30 -36.93
N LEU A 24 -17.17 -26.81 -35.70
CA LEU A 24 -18.26 -27.60 -35.13
C LEU A 24 -19.36 -26.66 -34.62
N GLY A 25 -20.48 -26.64 -35.35
CA GLY A 25 -21.71 -26.00 -34.90
C GLY A 25 -22.42 -26.82 -33.83
N VAL A 26 -22.78 -26.17 -32.72
CA VAL A 26 -23.78 -26.65 -31.78
C VAL A 26 -24.89 -25.60 -31.74
N ALA A 27 -26.06 -25.97 -32.27
CA ALA A 27 -27.28 -25.21 -32.16
C ALA A 27 -28.12 -25.72 -30.99
N GLY A 28 -28.54 -24.84 -30.08
CA GLY A 28 -29.60 -25.20 -29.13
C GLY A 28 -29.72 -24.38 -27.84
N LYS A 29 -30.42 -23.24 -27.94
CA LYS A 29 -31.44 -22.75 -26.99
C LYS A 29 -31.05 -22.57 -25.50
N THR A 30 -30.79 -21.32 -25.11
CA THR A 30 -31.66 -20.44 -24.28
C THR A 30 -30.82 -19.33 -23.66
N SER A 31 -30.91 -18.11 -24.21
CA SER A 31 -30.38 -16.93 -23.53
C SER A 31 -31.35 -16.54 -22.41
N LEU A 32 -31.09 -17.02 -21.19
CA LEU A 32 -31.62 -16.36 -20.01
C LEU A 32 -30.89 -15.02 -19.90
N ALA A 33 -31.56 -13.96 -20.36
CA ALA A 33 -31.17 -12.60 -20.05
C ALA A 33 -31.11 -12.48 -18.52
N ARG A 34 -29.89 -12.43 -17.96
CA ARG A 34 -29.68 -12.00 -16.57
C ARG A 34 -29.88 -10.49 -16.51
N GLY A 35 -31.14 -10.07 -16.60
CA GLY A 35 -31.60 -8.76 -16.19
C GLY A 35 -31.67 -8.70 -14.67
N ALA A 36 -30.52 -8.74 -14.00
CA ALA A 36 -30.41 -8.25 -12.64
C ALA A 36 -29.55 -6.98 -12.73
N SER A 37 -30.22 -5.85 -13.01
CA SER A 37 -29.64 -4.56 -12.66
C SER A 37 -29.40 -4.60 -11.16
N LEU A 38 -28.16 -4.83 -10.74
CA LEU A 38 -27.74 -4.56 -9.38
C LEU A 38 -27.99 -3.06 -9.19
N TYR A 39 -29.07 -2.73 -8.49
CA TYR A 39 -29.30 -1.41 -7.97
C TYR A 39 -28.20 -1.14 -6.94
N MET A 40 -27.01 -0.74 -7.42
CA MET A 40 -26.12 0.07 -6.62
C MET A 40 -26.90 1.35 -6.34
N SER A 41 -27.38 1.49 -5.11
CA SER A 41 -27.89 2.76 -4.61
C SER A 41 -26.86 3.81 -5.00
N SER A 42 -27.22 4.67 -5.95
CA SER A 42 -26.44 5.84 -6.26
C SER A 42 -26.66 6.79 -5.09
N THR A 43 -26.02 6.50 -3.95
CA THR A 43 -25.75 7.55 -2.99
C THR A 43 -24.87 8.53 -3.72
N GLU A 44 -25.46 9.65 -4.11
CA GLU A 44 -24.71 10.87 -4.34
C GLU A 44 -23.77 11.01 -3.16
N VAL A 45 -22.48 10.81 -3.41
CA VAL A 45 -21.46 11.05 -2.40
C VAL A 45 -21.41 12.55 -2.29
N GLU A 46 -22.18 13.12 -1.37
CA GLU A 46 -22.01 14.51 -0.97
C GLU A 46 -20.53 14.72 -0.63
N THR A 47 -19.84 15.46 -1.49
CA THR A 47 -18.44 15.82 -1.32
C THR A 47 -18.34 16.99 -0.33
N SER A 48 -19.01 16.91 0.81
CA SER A 48 -18.61 17.75 1.93
C SER A 48 -17.40 17.09 2.56
N LYS A 49 -16.28 17.82 2.66
CA LYS A 49 -15.11 17.38 3.44
C LYS A 49 -15.55 17.35 4.91
N ALA A 50 -16.18 16.25 5.30
CA ALA A 50 -16.85 16.11 6.58
C ALA A 50 -15.83 15.73 7.65
N PHE A 51 -15.01 16.69 8.09
CA PHE A 51 -14.15 16.48 9.24
C PHE A 51 -14.19 17.66 10.21
N PRO A 52 -14.30 17.40 11.53
CA PRO A 52 -14.12 18.40 12.56
C PRO A 52 -12.79 19.11 12.39
N LYS A 53 -12.71 20.37 12.84
CA LYS A 53 -11.47 21.13 12.84
C LYS A 53 -10.39 20.34 13.60
N MET A 54 -9.34 19.95 12.88
CA MET A 54 -8.22 19.21 13.46
C MET A 54 -7.54 20.03 14.56
N PRO A 55 -7.01 19.38 15.62
CA PRO A 55 -6.23 20.07 16.64
C PRO A 55 -5.05 20.81 16.02
N ALA A 56 -4.70 21.99 16.56
CA ALA A 56 -3.56 22.77 16.05
C ALA A 56 -2.21 22.06 16.18
N SER A 57 -2.12 21.05 17.05
CA SER A 57 -0.93 20.20 17.21
C SER A 57 -0.77 19.17 16.09
N VAL A 58 -1.85 18.82 15.38
CA VAL A 58 -1.84 17.85 14.29
C VAL A 58 -1.42 18.56 13.00
N LYS A 59 -0.23 18.24 12.52
CA LYS A 59 0.31 18.76 11.27
C LYS A 59 0.26 17.69 10.18
N PRO A 60 0.24 18.09 8.90
CA PRO A 60 0.46 17.19 7.79
C PRO A 60 1.75 16.39 7.94
N GLY A 61 1.74 15.12 7.54
CA GLY A 61 2.81 14.17 7.76
C GLY A 61 2.50 13.17 8.88
N VAL A 62 3.53 12.45 9.33
CA VAL A 62 3.36 11.44 10.36
C VAL A 62 3.20 12.09 11.73
N VAL A 63 2.13 11.74 12.42
CA VAL A 63 1.73 12.32 13.71
C VAL A 63 2.31 11.48 14.84
N THR A 64 3.11 12.08 15.73
CA THR A 64 3.78 11.38 16.84
C THR A 64 3.56 12.10 18.18
N GLY A 65 3.83 11.40 19.29
CA GLY A 65 3.84 11.99 20.64
C GLY A 65 2.52 12.63 21.06
N LYS A 66 2.58 13.87 21.57
CA LYS A 66 1.38 14.60 22.06
C LYS A 66 0.35 14.82 20.96
N ALA A 67 0.78 15.07 19.72
CA ALA A 67 -0.13 15.31 18.60
C ALA A 67 -0.99 14.08 18.29
N LEU A 68 -0.46 12.87 18.48
CA LEU A 68 -1.23 11.64 18.33
C LEU A 68 -2.32 11.54 19.40
N LYS A 69 -1.99 11.85 20.66
CA LYS A 69 -2.99 11.85 21.73
C LYS A 69 -4.10 12.88 21.47
N ASP A 70 -3.72 14.10 21.08
CA ASP A 70 -4.67 15.16 20.77
C ASP A 70 -5.59 14.77 19.59
N LEU A 71 -5.06 14.04 18.59
CA LEU A 71 -5.84 13.50 17.47
C LEU A 71 -6.86 12.47 17.94
N LEU A 72 -6.46 11.53 18.80
CA LEU A 72 -7.35 10.49 19.33
C LEU A 72 -8.42 11.06 20.28
N ASP A 73 -8.05 12.04 21.11
CA ASP A 73 -8.99 12.76 21.97
C ASP A 73 -10.01 13.53 21.12
N ASN A 74 -9.57 14.20 20.04
CA ASN A 74 -10.46 14.86 19.10
C ASN A 74 -11.42 13.88 18.38
N ALA A 75 -10.94 12.68 18.02
CA ALA A 75 -11.76 11.63 17.43
C ALA A 75 -12.86 11.16 18.39
N ARG A 76 -12.50 10.95 19.66
CA ARG A 76 -13.46 10.62 20.72
C ARG A 76 -14.50 11.72 20.92
N ASP A 77 -14.05 12.96 21.09
CA ASP A 77 -14.92 14.09 21.47
C ASP A 77 -15.88 14.48 20.33
N ASN A 78 -15.51 14.24 19.07
CA ASN A 78 -16.36 14.50 17.90
C ASN A 78 -17.04 13.25 17.32
N GLY A 79 -16.85 12.08 17.94
CA GLY A 79 -17.56 10.85 17.56
C GLY A 79 -17.20 10.27 16.20
N TYR A 80 -15.93 10.30 15.79
CA TYR A 80 -15.45 9.63 14.57
C TYR A 80 -14.33 8.62 14.85
N ALA A 81 -14.11 7.70 13.92
CA ALA A 81 -13.03 6.73 13.96
C ALA A 81 -12.01 7.01 12.86
N ILE A 82 -10.74 6.64 13.12
CA ILE A 82 -9.65 6.76 12.16
C ILE A 82 -9.45 5.39 11.49
N PRO A 83 -9.54 5.28 10.16
CA PRO A 83 -9.36 4.01 9.46
C PRO A 83 -7.90 3.54 9.58
N GLY A 84 -7.70 2.33 10.09
CA GLY A 84 -6.41 1.63 10.15
C GLY A 84 -6.27 0.60 9.04
N VAL A 85 -5.54 0.94 7.98
CA VAL A 85 -5.42 0.09 6.79
C VAL A 85 -4.11 -0.67 6.82
N ASN A 86 -4.18 -1.99 6.70
CA ASN A 86 -3.00 -2.83 6.58
C ASN A 86 -2.32 -2.64 5.23
N ILE A 87 -1.01 -2.40 5.27
CA ILE A 87 -0.19 -2.11 4.11
C ILE A 87 0.74 -3.28 3.79
N VAL A 88 0.90 -3.53 2.49
CA VAL A 88 1.82 -4.54 1.96
C VAL A 88 2.76 -4.00 0.87
N GLY A 89 2.71 -2.71 0.55
CA GLY A 89 3.54 -2.15 -0.51
C GLY A 89 3.25 -0.68 -0.79
N THR A 90 4.09 -0.07 -1.61
CA THR A 90 3.99 1.34 -2.01
C THR A 90 2.67 1.66 -2.70
N ASN A 91 2.15 0.75 -3.52
CA ASN A 91 0.82 0.87 -4.13
C ASN A 91 -0.31 1.01 -3.08
N SER A 92 -0.30 0.18 -2.03
CA SER A 92 -1.30 0.27 -0.95
C SER A 92 -1.11 1.54 -0.09
N ILE A 93 0.13 1.98 0.11
CA ILE A 93 0.42 3.26 0.81
C ILE A 93 -0.17 4.42 0.01
N ASN A 94 0.12 4.49 -1.28
CA ASN A 94 -0.32 5.58 -2.15
C ASN A 94 -1.85 5.66 -2.22
N ALA A 95 -2.52 4.51 -2.31
CA ALA A 95 -3.99 4.46 -2.28
C ALA A 95 -4.56 5.03 -0.96
N CYS A 96 -3.92 4.73 0.18
CA CYS A 96 -4.31 5.30 1.47
C CYS A 96 -4.10 6.81 1.52
N MET A 97 -2.96 7.29 1.03
CA MET A 97 -2.66 8.73 0.99
C MET A 97 -3.63 9.49 0.07
N GLU A 98 -3.94 8.92 -1.10
CA GLU A 98 -4.90 9.49 -2.05
C GLU A 98 -6.30 9.57 -1.44
N ALA A 99 -6.77 8.49 -0.80
CA ALA A 99 -8.06 8.48 -0.13
C ALA A 99 -8.11 9.52 1.01
N ALA A 100 -7.07 9.58 1.84
CA ALA A 100 -6.98 10.56 2.91
C ALA A 100 -7.00 12.01 2.38
N ALA A 101 -6.30 12.29 1.27
CA ALA A 101 -6.26 13.62 0.67
C ALA A 101 -7.60 14.00 0.01
N LYS A 102 -8.24 13.04 -0.66
CA LYS A 102 -9.53 13.22 -1.34
C LYS A 102 -10.64 13.55 -0.35
N TYR A 103 -10.71 12.81 0.75
CA TYR A 103 -11.77 12.97 1.74
C TYR A 103 -11.40 13.99 2.83
N GLY A 104 -10.11 14.23 3.08
CA GLY A 104 -9.60 15.27 3.98
C GLY A 104 -9.53 14.87 5.45
N GLY A 105 -9.41 13.58 5.75
CA GLY A 105 -9.38 13.03 7.10
C GLY A 105 -8.03 12.39 7.48
N PRO A 106 -7.78 12.19 8.79
CA PRO A 106 -6.63 11.41 9.24
C PRO A 106 -6.75 9.94 8.80
N ILE A 107 -5.61 9.32 8.53
CA ILE A 107 -5.54 7.88 8.21
C ILE A 107 -4.45 7.21 9.03
N MET A 108 -4.70 5.97 9.43
CA MET A 108 -3.71 5.13 10.08
C MET A 108 -3.17 4.10 9.07
N VAL A 109 -1.87 4.16 8.85
CA VAL A 109 -1.13 3.20 8.01
C VAL A 109 -0.53 2.16 8.94
N THR A 110 -1.02 0.92 8.80
CA THR A 110 -0.69 -0.17 9.70
C THR A 110 0.15 -1.22 9.01
N PHE A 111 1.29 -1.60 9.61
CA PHE A 111 2.14 -2.68 9.11
C PHE A 111 1.98 -3.94 9.98
N SER A 112 1.53 -5.04 9.38
CA SER A 112 1.62 -6.34 10.03
C SER A 112 3.01 -6.94 9.83
N LYS A 113 3.40 -7.88 10.69
CA LYS A 113 4.65 -8.65 10.53
C LYS A 113 4.77 -9.29 9.13
N GLY A 114 3.67 -9.85 8.63
CA GLY A 114 3.58 -10.43 7.30
C GLY A 114 3.63 -9.37 6.18
N GLY A 115 3.02 -8.21 6.39
CA GLY A 115 3.12 -7.06 5.48
C GLY A 115 4.56 -6.55 5.36
N GLY A 116 5.27 -6.46 6.48
CA GLY A 116 6.70 -6.15 6.50
C GLY A 116 7.52 -7.13 5.66
N GLN A 117 7.32 -8.44 5.85
CA GLN A 117 8.03 -9.45 5.06
C GLN A 117 7.68 -9.35 3.57
N PHE A 118 6.42 -9.06 3.25
CA PHE A 118 6.00 -8.89 1.86
C PHE A 118 6.67 -7.68 1.20
N ILE A 119 6.81 -6.56 1.92
CA ILE A 119 7.51 -5.35 1.45
C ILE A 119 9.00 -5.63 1.25
N ALA A 120 9.64 -6.35 2.18
CA ALA A 120 11.03 -6.77 2.03
C ALA A 120 11.24 -7.81 0.90
N GLY A 121 10.16 -8.47 0.49
CA GLY A 121 10.15 -9.54 -0.50
C GLY A 121 10.14 -10.91 0.15
N LYS A 122 9.22 -11.78 -0.29
CA LYS A 122 9.06 -13.14 0.27
C LYS A 122 10.30 -14.04 0.15
N ALA A 123 11.20 -13.74 -0.78
CA ALA A 123 12.44 -14.47 -0.99
C ALA A 123 13.58 -14.01 -0.07
N ALA A 124 13.41 -12.89 0.65
CA ALA A 124 14.40 -12.41 1.60
C ALA A 124 14.49 -13.34 2.82
N ASN A 125 15.71 -13.52 3.34
CA ASN A 125 15.91 -14.28 4.56
C ASN A 125 15.18 -13.56 5.73
N ASN A 126 14.28 -14.28 6.39
CA ASN A 126 13.49 -13.79 7.51
C ASN A 126 13.87 -14.46 8.85
N ASP A 127 15.09 -14.98 8.96
CA ASP A 127 15.66 -15.45 10.22
C ASP A 127 15.59 -14.33 11.26
N ASN A 128 15.10 -14.65 12.46
CA ASN A 128 14.85 -13.71 13.55
C ASN A 128 14.00 -12.48 13.13
N ASP A 129 13.08 -12.67 12.19
CA ASP A 129 12.19 -11.62 11.66
C ASP A 129 12.92 -10.46 10.96
N ALA A 130 14.17 -10.65 10.53
CA ALA A 130 14.98 -9.60 9.92
C ALA A 130 14.32 -8.94 8.70
N ALA A 131 13.72 -9.73 7.79
CA ALA A 131 13.01 -9.19 6.63
C ALA A 131 11.71 -8.47 7.04
N SER A 132 10.96 -9.01 7.99
CA SER A 132 9.77 -8.35 8.54
C SER A 132 10.10 -6.98 9.15
N ILE A 133 11.18 -6.88 9.93
CA ILE A 133 11.64 -5.62 10.52
C ILE A 133 12.05 -4.65 9.41
N ALA A 134 12.95 -5.08 8.51
CA ALA A 134 13.48 -4.24 7.45
C ALA A 134 12.38 -3.70 6.53
N GLY A 135 11.39 -4.53 6.17
CA GLY A 135 10.28 -4.12 5.32
C GLY A 135 9.32 -3.15 6.00
N CYS A 136 9.02 -3.35 7.30
CA CYS A 136 8.26 -2.37 8.08
C CYS A 136 8.99 -1.02 8.16
N VAL A 137 10.31 -1.02 8.41
CA VAL A 137 11.13 0.21 8.48
C VAL A 137 11.18 0.91 7.12
N ALA A 138 11.38 0.16 6.03
CA ALA A 138 11.38 0.70 4.68
C ALA A 138 10.02 1.33 4.31
N GLY A 139 8.92 0.62 4.62
CA GLY A 139 7.56 1.11 4.43
C GLY A 139 7.28 2.37 5.25
N ALA A 140 7.68 2.40 6.52
CA ALA A 140 7.52 3.56 7.39
C ALA A 140 8.26 4.79 6.85
N LYS A 141 9.53 4.63 6.44
CA LYS A 141 10.30 5.71 5.80
C LYS A 141 9.62 6.23 4.53
N HIS A 142 9.09 5.33 3.70
CA HIS A 142 8.34 5.72 2.50
C HIS A 142 7.11 6.57 2.87
N VAL A 143 6.32 6.15 3.85
CA VAL A 143 5.14 6.92 4.32
C VAL A 143 5.55 8.32 4.79
N ARG A 144 6.66 8.44 5.56
CA ARG A 144 7.13 9.74 6.05
C ARG A 144 7.50 10.71 4.93
N GLU A 145 8.05 10.20 3.83
CA GLU A 145 8.36 11.02 2.65
C GLU A 145 7.11 11.41 1.87
N VAL A 146 6.22 10.44 1.59
CA VAL A 146 5.04 10.72 0.74
C VAL A 146 3.95 11.50 1.47
N ALA A 147 3.74 11.29 2.78
CA ALA A 147 2.66 11.93 3.52
C ALA A 147 2.71 13.48 3.45
N LYS A 148 3.91 14.05 3.35
CA LYS A 148 4.12 15.51 3.17
C LYS A 148 3.55 16.02 1.84
N LEU A 149 3.61 15.21 0.78
CA LEU A 149 3.11 15.57 -0.56
C LEU A 149 1.58 15.62 -0.61
N TYR A 150 0.92 14.75 0.14
CA TYR A 150 -0.54 14.66 0.19
C TYR A 150 -1.16 15.63 1.21
N ASN A 151 -0.33 16.29 2.03
CA ASN A 151 -0.75 17.23 3.06
C ASN A 151 -1.78 16.62 4.06
N VAL A 152 -1.63 15.33 4.39
CA VAL A 152 -2.54 14.58 5.27
C VAL A 152 -1.87 14.18 6.58
N PRO A 153 -2.61 14.18 7.71
CA PRO A 153 -2.12 13.62 8.96
C PRO A 153 -2.19 12.09 8.93
N VAL A 154 -1.05 11.45 9.16
CA VAL A 154 -0.92 9.98 9.10
C VAL A 154 -0.46 9.44 10.44
N VAL A 155 -1.13 8.41 10.95
CA VAL A 155 -0.66 7.63 12.09
C VAL A 155 0.08 6.40 11.56
N LEU A 156 1.36 6.26 11.88
CA LEU A 156 2.15 5.08 11.55
C LEU A 156 2.04 4.06 12.68
N HIS A 157 1.45 2.91 12.40
CA HIS A 157 1.18 1.87 13.39
C HIS A 157 1.74 0.51 12.94
N THR A 158 2.05 -0.36 13.90
CA THR A 158 2.30 -1.77 13.64
C THR A 158 1.18 -2.60 14.22
N ASP A 159 0.75 -3.62 13.49
CA ASP A 159 -0.36 -4.47 13.86
C ASP A 159 0.01 -5.50 14.94
N HIS A 160 -0.95 -6.35 15.30
CA HIS A 160 -0.84 -7.54 16.14
C HIS A 160 0.60 -8.07 16.37
N CYS A 161 1.04 -8.04 17.63
CA CYS A 161 2.29 -8.64 18.08
C CYS A 161 2.04 -9.63 19.23
N GLN A 162 1.99 -10.93 18.92
CA GLN A 162 1.90 -11.97 19.94
C GLN A 162 3.26 -12.22 20.62
N LYS A 163 3.28 -12.93 21.76
CA LYS A 163 4.49 -13.19 22.55
C LYS A 163 5.65 -13.81 21.75
N ALA A 164 5.35 -14.66 20.77
CA ALA A 164 6.37 -15.27 19.91
C ALA A 164 7.01 -14.28 18.91
N TRP A 165 6.41 -13.11 18.70
CA TRP A 165 6.86 -12.07 17.77
C TRP A 165 7.53 -10.89 18.47
N LEU A 166 7.83 -11.01 19.77
CA LEU A 166 8.60 -9.98 20.49
C LEU A 166 9.94 -9.63 19.81
N PRO A 167 10.70 -10.57 19.19
CA PRO A 167 11.91 -10.22 18.46
C PRO A 167 11.67 -9.22 17.32
N TRP A 168 10.54 -9.34 16.61
CA TRP A 168 10.13 -8.38 15.58
C TRP A 168 9.87 -7.00 16.19
N MET A 169 9.17 -6.93 17.32
CA MET A 169 8.90 -5.67 18.01
C MET A 169 10.19 -5.02 18.55
N ASP A 170 11.09 -5.81 19.14
CA ASP A 170 12.38 -5.33 19.65
C ASP A 170 13.21 -4.68 18.52
N GLY A 171 13.21 -5.28 17.33
CA GLY A 171 13.86 -4.71 16.15
C GLY A 171 13.23 -3.40 15.70
N LEU A 172 11.90 -3.29 15.73
CA LEU A 172 11.19 -2.05 15.40
C LEU A 172 11.45 -0.94 16.43
N LEU A 173 11.50 -1.29 17.72
CA LEU A 173 11.85 -0.36 18.80
C LEU A 173 13.30 0.14 18.67
N ALA A 174 14.23 -0.72 18.25
CA ALA A 174 15.60 -0.32 17.96
C ALA A 174 15.66 0.69 16.80
N ALA A 175 14.97 0.41 15.70
CA ALA A 175 14.86 1.35 14.57
C ALA A 175 14.19 2.68 14.96
N ASN A 176 13.20 2.62 15.86
CA ASN A 176 12.55 3.81 16.42
C ASN A 176 13.54 4.68 17.20
N LYS A 177 14.38 4.07 18.06
CA LYS A 177 15.40 4.79 18.84
C LYS A 177 16.44 5.45 17.94
N GLU A 178 16.95 4.71 16.96
CA GLU A 178 17.91 5.24 15.99
C GLU A 178 17.33 6.44 15.22
N TYR A 179 16.08 6.33 14.77
CA TYR A 179 15.41 7.43 14.07
C TYR A 179 15.17 8.64 14.99
N PHE A 180 14.81 8.40 16.26
CA PHE A 180 14.61 9.44 17.27
C PHE A 180 15.88 10.22 17.57
N GLU A 181 17.02 9.55 17.68
CA GLU A 181 18.32 10.20 17.90
C GLU A 181 18.68 11.17 16.75
N GLN A 182 18.29 10.83 15.52
CA GLN A 182 18.59 11.63 14.33
C GLN A 182 17.57 12.76 14.07
N HIS A 183 16.29 12.55 14.40
CA HIS A 183 15.19 13.45 13.99
C HIS A 183 14.46 14.11 15.16
N GLY A 184 14.68 13.66 16.40
CA GLY A 184 13.97 14.15 17.59
C GLY A 184 12.52 13.67 17.71
N GLU A 185 12.11 12.71 16.88
CA GLU A 185 10.77 12.09 16.89
C GLU A 185 10.87 10.61 16.51
N PRO A 186 9.95 9.72 16.96
CA PRO A 186 10.03 8.30 16.63
C PRO A 186 9.65 8.02 15.17
N LEU A 187 10.15 6.92 14.61
CA LEU A 187 9.82 6.47 13.25
C LEU A 187 8.32 6.12 13.14
N PHE A 188 7.82 5.31 14.08
CA PHE A 188 6.42 4.92 14.21
C PHE A 188 5.69 5.79 15.25
N SER A 189 4.40 6.03 15.01
CA SER A 189 3.51 6.75 15.93
C SER A 189 3.09 5.87 17.10
N SER A 190 2.79 4.60 16.83
CA SER A 190 2.33 3.60 17.80
C SER A 190 2.73 2.19 17.37
N HIS A 191 2.69 1.27 18.32
CA HIS A 191 2.96 -0.15 18.14
C HIS A 191 1.83 -1.00 18.72
#